data_AF-A0A645EMT7-F1
#
_entry.id   AF-A0A645EMT7-F1
#
_cell.length_a   1.000
_cell.length_b   1.000
_cell.length_c   1.000
_cell.angle_alpha   90.00
_cell.angle_beta   90.00
_cell.angle_gamma   90.00
#
_symmetry.space_group_name_H-M   'P 1'
#
loop_
_entity.id
_entity.type
_entity.pdbx_description
1 polymer ?
#
loop_
_entity_poly.entity_id
_entity_poly.type
_entity_poly.pdbx_seq_one_letter_code
_entity_poly.pdbx_strand_id
1 'polypeptide(L)'
;MVLEQGALTGRYNLNNPFPENSGRGASYNSILKELDELVQAMTNIGEKYEASPAQIAIAWAVAKGTLPIIGVTKVNQVEEAAKAVAIQLTDNEIAQLEKLGDSTGVHTLREWENEMD
;
A
#
# COMPACT_ATOMS: atom_id res chain seq x y z
N MET A 1 2.11 -6.26 -6.04
CA MET A 1 2.80 -6.51 -4.75
C MET A 1 2.09 -5.77 -3.62
N VAL A 2 2.13 -6.24 -2.37
CA VAL A 2 1.26 -5.70 -1.28
C VAL A 2 1.60 -4.25 -0.87
N LEU A 3 2.88 -3.91 -0.79
CA LEU A 3 3.34 -2.57 -0.38
C LEU A 3 4.08 -1.81 -1.49
N GLU A 4 4.12 -2.37 -2.71
CA GLU A 4 4.78 -1.76 -3.89
C GLU A 4 6.17 -1.17 -3.56
N GLN A 5 7.03 -2.00 -2.96
CA GLN A 5 8.40 -1.63 -2.55
C GLN A 5 8.51 -0.41 -1.60
N GLY A 6 7.42 -0.07 -0.92
CA GLY A 6 7.32 1.03 0.03
C GLY A 6 6.43 2.18 -0.44
N ALA A 7 5.95 2.19 -1.68
CA ALA A 7 5.18 3.31 -2.24
C ALA A 7 3.86 3.54 -1.47
N LEU A 8 3.21 2.46 -1.00
CA LEU A 8 1.95 2.54 -0.27
C LEU A 8 2.10 2.76 1.24
N THR A 9 3.32 2.99 1.74
CA THR A 9 3.57 3.10 3.19
C THR A 9 3.28 4.48 3.76
N GLY A 10 3.02 5.49 2.92
CA GLY A 10 2.91 6.91 3.32
C GLY A 10 4.25 7.59 3.60
N ARG A 11 5.36 6.84 3.61
CA ARG A 11 6.71 7.39 3.81
C ARG A 11 7.18 8.22 2.60
N TYR A 12 6.83 7.78 1.39
CA TYR A 12 7.27 8.41 0.15
C TYR A 12 6.11 9.20 -0.47
N ASN A 13 6.40 10.45 -0.86
CA ASN A 13 5.45 11.37 -1.46
C ASN A 13 6.20 12.43 -2.27
N LEU A 14 5.49 13.38 -2.88
CA LEU A 14 6.10 14.43 -3.71
C LEU A 14 7.15 15.28 -2.97
N ASN A 15 7.03 15.42 -1.65
CA ASN A 15 7.98 16.16 -0.81
C ASN A 15 9.11 15.28 -0.24
N ASN A 16 8.97 13.95 -0.31
CA ASN A 16 9.94 12.97 0.14
C ASN A 16 9.99 11.79 -0.86
N PRO A 17 10.52 11.99 -2.08
CA PRO A 17 10.51 10.96 -3.12
C PRO A 17 11.51 9.83 -2.83
N PHE A 18 11.47 8.77 -3.63
CA PHE A 18 12.51 7.75 -3.59
C PHE A 18 13.85 8.32 -4.10
N PRO A 19 15.00 7.76 -3.67
CA PRO A 19 16.30 8.19 -4.17
C PRO A 19 16.36 8.11 -5.70
N GLU A 20 16.72 9.21 -6.36
CA GLU A 20 16.67 9.35 -7.83
C GLU A 20 17.53 8.31 -8.55
N ASN A 21 18.70 7.97 -7.99
CA ASN A 21 19.62 6.98 -8.55
C ASN A 21 19.30 5.53 -8.13
N SER A 22 18.02 5.22 -7.90
CA SER A 22 17.58 3.87 -7.53
C SER A 22 16.50 3.35 -8.48
N GLY A 23 16.44 2.03 -8.67
CA GLY A 23 15.37 1.41 -9.49
C GLY A 23 13.96 1.79 -9.02
N ARG A 24 13.77 1.98 -7.71
CA ARG A 24 12.51 2.48 -7.13
C ARG A 24 12.21 3.92 -7.53
N GLY A 25 13.23 4.80 -7.53
CA GLY A 25 13.08 6.18 -8.01
C GLY A 25 12.60 6.20 -9.45
N ALA A 26 13.23 5.41 -10.32
CA ALA A 26 12.85 5.30 -11.73
C ALA A 26 11.42 4.75 -11.94
N SER A 27 10.97 3.81 -11.10
CA SER A 27 9.64 3.20 -11.24
C SER A 27 8.51 4.02 -10.61
N TYR A 28 8.74 4.68 -9.48
CA TYR A 28 7.67 5.25 -8.66
C TYR A 28 7.63 6.79 -8.64
N ASN A 29 8.76 7.51 -8.82
CA ASN A 29 8.77 8.97 -8.61
C ASN A 29 7.83 9.73 -9.55
N SER A 30 7.64 9.25 -10.78
CA SER A 30 6.73 9.89 -11.74
C SER A 30 5.25 9.65 -11.44
N ILE A 31 4.92 8.63 -10.64
CA ILE A 31 3.55 8.21 -10.31
C ILE A 31 3.16 8.51 -8.85
N LEU A 32 4.04 9.17 -8.09
CA LEU A 32 3.79 9.49 -6.68
C LEU A 32 2.57 10.40 -6.48
N LYS A 33 2.24 11.23 -7.47
CA LYS A 33 1.09 12.14 -7.41
C LYS A 33 -0.22 11.37 -7.51
N GLU A 34 -0.25 10.38 -8.39
CA GLU A 34 -1.39 9.50 -8.67
C GLU A 34 -1.71 8.62 -7.47
N LEU A 35 -0.69 8.28 -6.66
CA LEU A 35 -0.85 7.48 -5.44
C LEU A 35 -1.26 8.30 -4.20
N ASP A 36 -1.15 9.64 -4.24
CA ASP A 36 -1.32 10.48 -3.04
C ASP A 36 -2.73 10.38 -2.45
N GLU A 37 -3.76 10.39 -3.30
CA GLU A 37 -5.16 10.25 -2.87
C GLU A 37 -5.44 8.89 -2.21
N LEU A 38 -4.89 7.82 -2.77
CA LEU A 38 -5.00 6.47 -2.21
C LEU A 38 -4.30 6.38 -0.84
N VAL A 39 -3.10 6.95 -0.73
CA VAL A 39 -2.33 6.99 0.52
C VAL A 39 -3.04 7.83 1.59
N GLN A 40 -3.66 8.95 1.20
CA GLN A 40 -4.49 9.74 2.10
C GLN A 40 -5.71 8.95 2.59
N ALA A 41 -6.40 8.24 1.71
CA ALA A 41 -7.53 7.40 2.11
C ALA A 41 -7.11 6.29 3.08
N MET A 42 -5.98 5.62 2.83
CA MET A 42 -5.40 4.65 3.77
C MET A 42 -5.04 5.28 5.11
N THR A 43 -4.54 6.52 5.10
CA THR A 43 -4.24 7.27 6.34
C THR A 43 -5.51 7.54 7.14
N ASN A 44 -6.55 8.06 6.49
CA ASN A 44 -7.83 8.39 7.13
C ASN A 44 -8.53 7.15 7.70
N ILE A 45 -8.50 6.03 6.98
CA ILE A 45 -8.99 4.74 7.48
C ILE A 45 -8.12 4.31 8.68
N GLY A 46 -6.80 4.46 8.56
CA GLY A 46 -5.83 4.16 9.62
C GLY A 46 -6.13 4.84 10.95
N GLU A 47 -6.62 6.08 10.95
CA GLU A 47 -6.98 6.81 12.17
C GLU A 47 -8.02 6.07 13.04
N LYS A 48 -9.00 5.41 12.41
CA LYS A 48 -10.04 4.64 13.11
C LYS A 48 -9.49 3.38 13.79
N TYR A 49 -8.41 2.82 13.25
CA TYR A 49 -7.80 1.58 13.71
C TYR A 49 -6.49 1.78 14.47
N GLU A 50 -6.08 3.04 14.69
CA GLU A 50 -4.75 3.40 15.21
C GLU A 50 -3.62 2.72 14.43
N ALA A 51 -3.77 2.68 13.10
CA ALA A 51 -2.94 1.93 12.18
C ALA A 51 -2.29 2.83 11.12
N SER A 52 -1.09 2.45 10.68
CA SER A 52 -0.39 3.14 9.59
C SER A 52 -0.97 2.77 8.22
N PRO A 53 -0.74 3.58 7.17
CA PRO A 53 -1.15 3.24 5.81
C PRO A 53 -0.62 1.87 5.34
N ALA A 54 0.60 1.52 5.75
CA ALA A 54 1.18 0.22 5.47
C ALA A 54 0.38 -0.93 6.10
N GLN A 55 -0.10 -0.74 7.34
CA GLN A 55 -0.94 -1.74 8.01
C GLN A 55 -2.31 -1.85 7.35
N ILE A 56 -2.91 -0.74 6.89
CA ILE A 56 -4.16 -0.76 6.13
C ILE A 56 -4.01 -1.51 4.80
N ALA A 57 -2.91 -1.29 4.06
CA ALA A 57 -2.63 -2.03 2.83
C ALA A 57 -2.47 -3.55 3.08
N ILE A 58 -1.79 -3.94 4.17
CA ILE A 58 -1.67 -5.36 4.56
C ILE A 58 -3.04 -5.93 4.93
N ALA A 59 -3.83 -5.20 5.74
CA ALA A 59 -5.16 -5.63 6.17
C ALA A 59 -6.11 -5.81 4.97
N TRP A 60 -6.05 -4.93 3.97
CA TRP A 60 -6.80 -5.07 2.72
C TRP A 60 -6.41 -6.36 1.97
N ALA A 61 -5.10 -6.63 1.81
CA ALA A 61 -4.65 -7.84 1.13
C ALA A 61 -5.12 -9.12 1.86
N VAL A 62 -5.08 -9.12 3.19
CA VAL A 62 -5.60 -10.23 4.01
C VAL A 62 -7.12 -10.36 3.85
N ALA A 63 -7.87 -9.25 3.86
CA ALA A 63 -9.32 -9.25 3.68
C ALA A 63 -9.76 -9.81 2.31
N LYS A 64 -8.95 -9.62 1.27
CA LYS A 64 -9.14 -10.25 -0.05
C LYS A 64 -8.79 -11.75 -0.09
N GLY A 65 -8.49 -12.36 1.05
CA GLY A 65 -8.21 -13.80 1.16
C GLY A 65 -6.78 -14.20 0.80
N THR A 66 -5.86 -13.23 0.69
CA THR A 66 -4.46 -13.51 0.38
C THR A 66 -3.61 -13.72 1.64
N LEU A 67 -2.48 -14.41 1.50
CA LEU A 67 -1.44 -14.52 2.54
C LEU A 67 -0.22 -13.70 2.11
N PRO A 68 -0.17 -12.40 2.45
CA PRO A 68 0.83 -11.50 1.92
C PRO A 68 2.24 -11.80 2.47
N ILE A 69 3.23 -11.86 1.58
CA ILE A 69 4.65 -11.96 1.96
C ILE A 69 5.21 -10.55 2.17
N ILE A 70 5.49 -10.19 3.42
CA ILE A 70 5.97 -8.85 3.80
C ILE A 70 7.49 -8.84 3.94
N GLY A 71 8.17 -8.10 3.08
CA GLY A 71 9.61 -7.86 3.20
C GLY A 71 9.92 -6.86 4.30
N VAL A 72 10.68 -7.27 5.32
CA VAL A 72 11.05 -6.44 6.46
C VAL A 72 12.57 -6.45 6.68
N THR A 73 13.11 -5.33 7.17
CA THR A 73 14.54 -5.21 7.54
C THR A 73 14.76 -4.77 8.97
N LYS A 74 13.68 -4.45 9.70
CA LYS A 74 13.69 -4.02 11.10
C LYS A 74 12.65 -4.79 11.91
N VAL A 75 12.95 -5.04 13.17
CA VAL A 75 12.07 -5.79 14.09
C VAL A 75 10.70 -5.11 14.24
N ASN A 76 10.67 -3.78 14.35
CA ASN A 76 9.41 -3.04 14.51
C ASN A 76 8.43 -3.24 13.33
N GLN A 77 8.93 -3.51 12.12
CA GLN A 77 8.09 -3.78 10.95
C GLN A 77 7.38 -5.15 11.05
N VAL A 78 8.00 -6.12 11.74
CA VAL A 78 7.36 -7.41 12.03
C VAL A 78 6.18 -7.20 12.97
N GLU A 79 6.35 -6.39 14.00
CA GLU A 79 5.30 -6.07 14.97
C GLU A 79 4.14 -5.30 14.30
N GLU A 80 4.45 -4.33 13.43
CA GLU A 80 3.45 -3.61 12.65
C GLU A 80 2.65 -4.55 11.73
N ALA A 81 3.33 -5.45 11.00
CA ALA A 81 2.69 -6.42 10.13
C ALA A 81 1.81 -7.40 10.93
N ALA A 82 2.25 -7.85 12.10
CA ALA A 82 1.46 -8.72 12.97
C ALA A 82 0.19 -8.02 13.46
N LYS A 83 0.28 -6.74 13.83
CA LYS A 83 -0.89 -5.93 14.23
C LYS A 83 -1.86 -5.72 13.07
N ALA A 84 -1.37 -5.59 11.84
CA ALA A 84 -2.22 -5.40 10.66
C ALA A 84 -3.19 -6.57 10.42
N VAL A 85 -2.79 -7.81 10.72
CA VAL A 85 -3.64 -9.01 10.55
C VAL A 85 -4.85 -9.00 11.48
N ALA A 86 -4.79 -8.26 12.60
CA ALA A 86 -5.93 -8.13 13.52
C ALA A 86 -6.96 -7.08 13.06
N ILE A 87 -6.65 -6.28 12.03
CA ILE A 87 -7.54 -5.24 11.53
C ILE A 87 -8.60 -5.86 10.63
N GLN A 88 -9.87 -5.63 10.97
CA GLN A 88 -11.01 -6.01 10.15
C GLN A 88 -11.57 -4.76 9.46
N LEU A 89 -11.24 -4.60 8.18
CA LEU A 89 -11.82 -3.57 7.33
C LEU A 89 -13.27 -3.92 7.01
N THR A 90 -14.11 -2.89 6.95
CA THR A 90 -15.49 -3.02 6.50
C THR A 90 -15.56 -3.11 4.98
N ASP A 91 -16.63 -3.70 4.45
CA ASP A 91 -16.85 -3.80 3.00
C ASP A 91 -16.81 -2.42 2.30
N ASN A 92 -17.30 -1.37 2.97
CA ASN A 92 -17.27 -0.02 2.43
C ASN A 92 -15.84 0.56 2.36
N GLU A 93 -15.00 0.29 3.37
CA GLU A 93 -13.60 0.71 3.36
C GLU A 93 -12.81 -0.05 2.29
N ILE A 94 -13.06 -1.35 2.11
CA ILE A 94 -12.47 -2.16 1.05
C ILE A 94 -12.86 -1.60 -0.33
N ALA A 95 -14.17 -1.39 -0.57
CA ALA A 95 -14.66 -0.85 -1.84
C ALA A 95 -14.13 0.56 -2.14
N GLN A 96 -13.95 1.39 -1.10
CA GLN A 96 -13.33 2.70 -1.25
C GLN A 96 -11.87 2.59 -1.70
N LEU A 97 -11.09 1.71 -1.08
CA LEU A 97 -9.68 1.50 -1.43
C LEU A 97 -9.53 0.94 -2.85
N GLU A 98 -10.37 -0.01 -3.25
CA GLU A 98 -10.38 -0.58 -4.60
C GLU A 98 -10.71 0.49 -5.65
N LYS A 99 -11.79 1.25 -5.44
CA LYS A 99 -12.18 2.33 -6.34
C LYS A 99 -11.07 3.37 -6.52
N LEU A 100 -10.40 3.74 -5.43
CA LEU A 100 -9.28 4.67 -5.48
C LEU A 100 -8.07 4.07 -6.19
N GLY A 101 -7.75 2.81 -5.89
CA GLY A 101 -6.70 2.04 -6.58
C GLY A 101 -6.90 2.03 -8.09
N ASP A 102 -8.09 1.67 -8.55
CA ASP A 102 -8.46 1.65 -9.98
C ASP A 102 -8.36 3.05 -10.60
N SER A 103 -8.80 4.09 -9.88
CA SER A 103 -8.79 5.47 -10.37
C SER A 103 -7.39 6.05 -10.56
N THR A 104 -6.36 5.46 -9.93
CA THR A 104 -4.97 5.90 -10.12
C THR A 104 -4.48 5.63 -11.54
N GLY A 105 -5.04 4.64 -12.24
CA GLY A 105 -4.55 4.19 -13.55
C GLY A 105 -3.11 3.63 -13.52
N VAL A 106 -2.57 3.37 -12.32
CA VAL A 106 -1.22 2.86 -12.13
C VAL A 106 -1.24 1.35 -12.22
N HIS A 107 -0.63 0.82 -13.28
CA HIS A 107 -0.42 -0.61 -13.45
C HIS A 107 1.08 -0.92 -13.34
N THR A 108 1.48 -1.56 -12.24
CA THR A 108 2.87 -2.01 -12.03
C THR A 108 3.06 -3.50 -12.33
N LEU A 109 2.06 -4.15 -12.94
CA LEU A 109 2.09 -5.56 -13.32
C LEU A 109 3.34 -5.85 -14.16
N ARG A 110 4.11 -6.84 -13.72
CA ARG A 110 5.23 -7.36 -14.49
C ARG A 110 4.71 -8.24 -15.62
N GLU A 111 5.55 -8.46 -16.63
CA GLU A 111 5.23 -9.25 -17.83
C GLU A 111 4.71 -10.68 -17.55
N TRP A 112 4.89 -11.18 -16.33
CA TRP A 112 4.49 -12.52 -15.88
C TRP A 112 3.35 -12.52 -14.86
N GLU A 113 2.83 -11.36 -14.46
CA GLU A 113 1.71 -11.23 -13.52
C GLU A 113 0.37 -11.14 -14.29
N ASN A 114 -0.66 -11.83 -13.79
CA ASN A 114 -2.01 -11.75 -14.34
C ASN A 114 -2.83 -10.70 -13.58
N GLU A 115 -3.84 -10.13 -14.23
CA GLU A 115 -4.88 -9.36 -13.54
C GLU A 115 -5.62 -10.26 -12.53
N MET A 116 -6.00 -9.67 -11.41
CA MET A 116 -6.82 -10.35 -10.39
C MET A 116 -8.29 -10.10 -10.71
N ASP A 117 -9.07 -11.18 -10.83
CA ASP A 117 -10.54 -11.15 -10.99
C ASP A 117 -11.26 -10.79 -9.67
#